data_AF-A0A926BU37-F1
#
_entry.id   AF-A0A926BU37-F1
#
_cell.length_a   1.000
_cell.length_b   1.000
_cell.length_c   1.000
_cell.angle_alpha   90.00
_cell.angle_beta   90.00
_cell.angle_gamma   90.00
#
_symmetry.space_group_name_H-M   'P 1'
#
loop_
_entity.id
_entity.type
_entity.pdbx_description
1 polymer ?
#
loop_
_entity_poly.entity_id
_entity_poly.type
_entity_poly.pdbx_seq_one_letter_code
_entity_poly.pdbx_strand_id
1 'polypeptide(L)'
;MPRALRYFVNDAADNRISNDEWKKIAQLQHWYNSEFIWSCDRLAIKRFIIFPNYEAMPEMPYRTAKYHFRKRFLSKKIELKDEIAAVKAMEEEGLFSVRWGGIRDNSIASGITRTADNEFNAYLLCEFLLKCSTIARESTFCVEDEGRFVMPGRAMFRDGAIMINRDDLYPDGGDIPLDIPQVFSVVNPAKYDEHPRFEQSVEDFDDLDDDELHAVSQKFGVLGFAPNYDSAWGDNEGLNLQQR
;
A
#
# COMPACT_ATOMS: atom_id res chain seq x y z
N MET A 1 15.42 -13.29 6.28
CA MET A 1 14.00 -12.93 6.43
C MET A 1 13.47 -12.60 5.04
N PRO A 2 12.20 -12.87 4.72
CA PRO A 2 11.67 -12.49 3.41
C PRO A 2 11.60 -10.96 3.32
N ARG A 3 12.07 -10.40 2.21
CA ARG A 3 11.98 -8.97 1.87
C ARG A 3 10.59 -8.41 2.12
N ALA A 4 10.53 -7.21 2.69
CA ALA A 4 9.30 -6.50 2.97
C ALA A 4 9.19 -5.17 2.22
N LEU A 5 7.97 -4.86 1.77
CA LEU A 5 7.58 -3.50 1.42
C LEU A 5 6.76 -2.93 2.58
N ARG A 6 7.17 -1.76 3.06
CA ARG A 6 6.46 -0.98 4.08
C ARG A 6 5.74 0.16 3.38
N TYR A 7 4.50 0.40 3.74
CA TYR A 7 3.72 1.47 3.11
C TYR A 7 2.86 2.17 4.12
N PHE A 8 2.73 3.48 3.96
CA PHE A 8 2.10 4.34 4.97
C PHE A 8 1.65 5.67 4.37
N VAL A 9 0.73 6.32 5.07
CA VAL A 9 0.33 7.71 4.85
C VAL A 9 0.67 8.47 6.12
N ASN A 10 1.52 9.48 6.04
CA ASN A 10 1.94 10.26 7.21
C ASN A 10 0.77 11.01 7.83
N ASP A 11 0.77 11.15 9.15
CA ASP A 11 -0.17 12.01 9.87
C ASP A 11 0.30 13.47 9.81
N ALA A 12 0.15 14.05 8.62
CA ALA A 12 0.48 15.44 8.32
C ALA A 12 -0.79 16.18 7.89
N ALA A 13 -0.81 17.51 8.06
CA ALA A 13 -2.02 18.33 7.90
C ALA A 13 -2.63 18.28 6.48
N ASP A 14 -1.80 17.99 5.48
CA ASP A 14 -2.13 17.83 4.08
C ASP A 14 -2.72 16.46 3.75
N ASN A 15 -2.42 15.42 4.52
CA ASN A 15 -2.93 14.07 4.30
C ASN A 15 -4.29 13.87 4.98
N ARG A 16 -5.29 13.48 4.19
CA ARG A 16 -6.64 13.16 4.68
C ARG A 16 -7.23 11.98 3.94
N ILE A 17 -7.76 11.02 4.71
CA ILE A 17 -8.53 9.89 4.21
C ILE A 17 -9.87 9.85 4.93
N SER A 18 -10.92 10.23 4.21
CA SER A 18 -12.31 10.14 4.68
C SER A 18 -12.75 8.70 4.87
N ASN A 19 -13.87 8.50 5.56
CA ASN A 19 -14.44 7.18 5.77
C ASN A 19 -14.89 6.51 4.46
N ASP A 20 -15.39 7.28 3.50
CA ASP A 20 -15.88 6.73 2.23
C ASP A 20 -14.73 6.37 1.29
N GLU A 21 -13.66 7.18 1.25
CA GLU A 21 -12.41 6.81 0.58
C GLU A 21 -11.82 5.55 1.19
N TRP A 22 -11.78 5.46 2.53
CA TRP A 22 -11.27 4.26 3.20
C TRP A 22 -12.09 3.00 2.89
N LYS A 23 -13.41 3.09 2.79
CA LYS A 23 -14.25 1.95 2.38
C LYS A 23 -13.87 1.46 0.99
N LYS A 24 -13.63 2.38 0.04
CA LYS A 24 -13.18 2.04 -1.32
C LYS A 24 -11.79 1.41 -1.32
N ILE A 25 -10.85 1.96 -0.54
CA ILE A 25 -9.50 1.37 -0.35
C ILE A 25 -9.61 -0.05 0.24
N ALA A 26 -10.47 -0.25 1.23
CA ALA A 26 -10.68 -1.57 1.85
C ALA A 26 -11.28 -2.60 0.88
N GLN A 27 -12.23 -2.17 0.03
CA GLN A 27 -12.76 -3.00 -1.07
C GLN A 27 -11.69 -3.35 -2.08
N LEU A 28 -10.86 -2.38 -2.49
CA LEU A 28 -9.76 -2.60 -3.40
C LEU A 28 -8.73 -3.59 -2.81
N GLN A 29 -8.36 -3.43 -1.53
CA GLN A 29 -7.47 -4.38 -0.85
C GLN A 29 -8.09 -5.78 -0.79
N HIS A 30 -9.39 -5.90 -0.55
CA HIS A 30 -10.07 -7.19 -0.53
C HIS A 30 -9.98 -7.87 -1.90
N TRP A 31 -10.20 -7.12 -2.98
CA TRP A 31 -10.08 -7.60 -4.35
C TRP A 31 -8.66 -8.07 -4.70
N TYR A 32 -7.62 -7.27 -4.42
CA TYR A 32 -6.23 -7.69 -4.65
C TYR A 32 -5.86 -8.97 -3.88
N ASN A 33 -6.41 -9.12 -2.67
CA ASN A 33 -6.17 -10.29 -1.84
C ASN A 33 -7.03 -11.51 -2.24
N SER A 34 -8.05 -11.35 -3.08
CA SER A 34 -8.84 -12.47 -3.65
C SER A 34 -8.31 -12.91 -5.00
N GLU A 35 -7.94 -11.96 -5.86
CA GLU A 35 -7.57 -12.24 -7.26
C GLU A 35 -6.13 -12.71 -7.43
N PHE A 36 -5.21 -12.25 -6.57
CA PHE A 36 -3.78 -12.53 -6.74
C PHE A 36 -3.23 -13.50 -5.69
N ILE A 37 -2.27 -14.29 -6.13
CA ILE A 37 -1.49 -15.17 -5.26
C ILE A 37 -0.35 -14.35 -4.66
N TRP A 38 -0.31 -14.33 -3.33
CA TRP A 38 0.72 -13.67 -2.54
C TRP A 38 1.71 -14.70 -2.01
N SER A 39 3.01 -14.49 -2.25
CA SER A 39 4.07 -15.44 -1.92
C SER A 39 4.30 -15.61 -0.41
N CYS A 40 4.05 -14.58 0.39
CA CYS A 40 4.21 -14.64 1.85
C CYS A 40 3.02 -14.03 2.56
N ASP A 41 2.91 -12.70 2.51
CA ASP A 41 1.84 -11.97 3.18
C ASP A 41 0.89 -11.34 2.16
N ARG A 42 -0.38 -11.23 2.54
CA ARG A 42 -1.39 -10.46 1.80
C ARG A 42 -1.17 -8.95 2.01
N LEU A 43 -1.80 -8.13 1.18
CA LEU A 43 -1.90 -6.68 1.44
C LEU A 43 -2.64 -6.42 2.73
N ALA A 44 -2.11 -5.50 3.54
CA ALA A 44 -2.57 -5.25 4.90
C ALA A 44 -2.39 -3.78 5.32
N ILE A 45 -2.85 -2.83 4.49
CA ILE A 45 -3.00 -1.42 4.90
C ILE A 45 -4.09 -1.33 5.97
N LYS A 46 -3.76 -0.66 7.09
CA LYS A 46 -4.65 -0.53 8.24
C LYS A 46 -4.63 0.90 8.76
N ARG A 47 -5.81 1.42 9.12
CA ARG A 47 -5.95 2.69 9.86
C ARG A 47 -5.73 2.53 11.36
N PHE A 48 -5.92 1.34 11.89
CA PHE A 48 -5.76 1.07 13.31
C PHE A 48 -5.55 -0.42 13.58
N ILE A 49 -5.03 -0.72 14.78
CA ILE A 49 -4.96 -2.06 15.35
C ILE A 49 -5.67 -2.02 16.70
N ILE A 50 -6.64 -2.92 16.89
CA ILE A 50 -7.43 -3.03 18.12
C ILE A 50 -6.85 -4.13 19.01
N PHE A 51 -6.60 -3.79 20.27
CA PHE A 51 -6.22 -4.72 21.32
C PHE A 51 -7.36 -4.83 22.35
N PRO A 52 -8.06 -5.97 22.44
CA PRO A 52 -9.12 -6.14 23.43
C PRO A 52 -8.57 -6.12 24.86
N ASN A 53 -9.20 -5.34 25.73
CA ASN A 53 -8.89 -5.31 27.15
C ASN A 53 -9.62 -6.45 27.87
N TYR A 54 -8.99 -7.62 27.96
CA TYR A 54 -9.60 -8.78 28.62
C TYR A 54 -9.80 -8.60 30.13
N GLU A 55 -9.09 -7.65 30.77
CA GLU A 55 -9.30 -7.32 32.18
C GLU A 55 -10.65 -6.66 32.44
N ALA A 56 -11.28 -6.05 31.42
CA ALA A 56 -12.64 -5.55 31.50
C ALA A 56 -13.70 -6.67 31.61
N MET A 57 -13.31 -7.94 31.39
CA MET A 57 -14.19 -9.12 31.52
C MET A 57 -13.45 -10.29 32.20
N PRO A 58 -13.00 -10.14 33.46
CA PRO A 58 -12.04 -11.05 34.07
C PRO A 58 -12.60 -12.46 34.33
N GLU A 59 -13.93 -12.57 34.49
CA GLU A 59 -14.59 -13.85 34.74
C GLU A 59 -14.94 -14.63 33.46
N MET A 60 -14.72 -14.04 32.28
CA MET A 60 -15.12 -14.64 31.02
C MET A 60 -13.95 -15.40 30.36
N PRO A 61 -14.11 -16.68 29.99
CA PRO A 61 -13.07 -17.42 29.26
C PRO A 61 -12.66 -16.69 27.97
N TYR A 62 -11.37 -16.69 27.66
CA TYR A 62 -10.80 -15.93 26.53
C TYR A 62 -11.56 -16.08 25.19
N ARG A 63 -11.94 -17.32 24.83
CA ARG A 63 -12.70 -17.59 23.58
C ARG A 63 -14.07 -16.92 23.59
N THR A 64 -14.74 -16.92 24.73
CA THR A 64 -16.04 -16.29 24.93
C THR A 64 -15.89 -14.76 24.93
N ALA A 65 -14.91 -14.22 25.65
CA ALA A 65 -14.62 -12.78 25.66
C ALA A 65 -14.35 -12.24 24.25
N LYS A 66 -13.57 -12.96 23.43
CA LYS A 66 -13.31 -12.60 22.02
C LYS A 66 -14.61 -12.48 21.21
N TYR A 67 -15.56 -13.39 21.40
CA TYR A 67 -16.86 -13.32 20.72
C TYR A 67 -17.68 -12.11 21.19
N HIS A 68 -17.68 -11.83 22.50
CA HIS A 68 -18.38 -10.68 23.07
C HIS A 68 -17.84 -9.34 22.56
N PHE A 69 -16.51 -9.17 22.51
CA PHE A 69 -15.91 -7.96 21.93
C PHE A 69 -16.31 -7.75 20.47
N ARG A 70 -16.31 -8.82 19.66
CA ARG A 70 -16.75 -8.76 18.25
C ARG A 70 -18.22 -8.37 18.13
N LYS A 71 -19.10 -9.00 18.92
CA LYS A 71 -20.53 -8.71 18.90
C LYS A 71 -20.82 -7.27 19.32
N ARG A 72 -20.13 -6.77 20.36
CA ARG A 72 -20.28 -5.39 20.84
C ARG A 72 -19.76 -4.37 19.82
N PHE A 73 -18.60 -4.64 19.21
CA PHE A 73 -18.08 -3.81 18.12
C PHE A 73 -19.05 -3.74 16.94
N LEU A 74 -19.60 -4.88 16.50
CA LEU A 74 -20.62 -4.91 15.44
C LEU A 74 -21.87 -4.11 15.82
N SER A 75 -22.33 -4.23 17.07
CA SER A 75 -23.47 -3.44 17.58
C SER A 75 -23.20 -1.95 17.51
N LYS A 76 -22.03 -1.49 17.99
CA LYS A 76 -21.63 -0.08 17.94
C LYS A 76 -21.45 0.45 16.52
N LYS A 77 -20.89 -0.38 15.62
CA LYS A 77 -20.76 -0.04 14.21
C LYS A 77 -22.12 0.15 13.53
N ILE A 78 -23.12 -0.67 13.88
CA ILE A 78 -24.50 -0.54 13.38
C ILE A 78 -25.17 0.72 13.96
N GLU A 79 -25.02 0.94 15.26
CA GLU A 79 -25.58 2.08 15.99
C GLU A 79 -25.07 3.42 15.44
N LEU A 80 -23.75 3.56 15.33
CA LEU A 80 -23.10 4.81 14.95
C LEU A 80 -22.97 5.00 13.44
N LYS A 81 -23.16 3.93 12.65
CA LYS A 81 -22.96 3.90 11.19
C LYS A 81 -21.57 4.36 10.73
N ASP A 82 -20.61 4.38 11.64
CA ASP A 82 -19.23 4.80 11.44
C ASP A 82 -18.31 3.87 12.23
N GLU A 83 -17.39 3.24 11.51
CA GLU A 83 -16.44 2.30 12.09
C GLU A 83 -15.45 2.98 13.04
N ILE A 84 -14.99 4.19 12.70
CA ILE A 84 -14.04 4.94 13.54
C ILE A 84 -14.73 5.41 14.81
N ALA A 85 -15.95 5.93 14.69
CA ALA A 85 -16.73 6.34 15.86
C ALA A 85 -16.98 5.15 16.79
N ALA A 86 -17.26 3.96 16.24
CA ALA A 86 -17.41 2.74 17.02
C ALA A 86 -16.12 2.31 17.71
N VAL A 87 -14.96 2.42 17.05
CA VAL A 87 -13.66 2.14 17.68
C VAL A 87 -13.38 3.13 18.81
N LYS A 88 -13.55 4.44 18.58
CA LYS A 88 -13.34 5.48 19.60
C LYS A 88 -14.25 5.29 20.81
N ALA A 89 -15.53 5.03 20.60
CA ALA A 89 -16.46 4.77 21.69
C ALA A 89 -16.05 3.54 22.54
N MET A 90 -15.57 2.48 21.89
CA MET A 90 -15.09 1.28 22.60
C MET A 90 -13.75 1.52 23.33
N GLU A 91 -12.91 2.40 22.81
CA GLU A 91 -11.68 2.85 23.47
C GLU A 91 -11.99 3.72 24.71
N GLU A 92 -12.92 4.67 24.59
CA GLU A 92 -13.42 5.49 25.71
C GLU A 92 -14.09 4.66 26.80
N GLU A 93 -14.83 3.60 26.41
CA GLU A 93 -15.41 2.61 27.34
C GLU A 93 -14.35 1.71 28.02
N GLY A 94 -13.06 1.84 27.67
CA GLY A 94 -11.97 1.04 28.24
C GLY A 94 -11.95 -0.42 27.79
N LEU A 95 -12.72 -0.76 26.75
CA LEU A 95 -12.86 -2.12 26.23
C LEU A 95 -11.76 -2.46 25.23
N PHE A 96 -11.23 -1.46 24.54
CA PHE A 96 -10.13 -1.58 23.59
C PHE A 96 -9.01 -0.61 23.95
N SER A 97 -7.77 -1.04 23.69
CA SER A 97 -6.67 -0.12 23.43
C SER A 97 -6.44 -0.09 21.92
N VAL A 98 -6.29 1.11 21.34
CA VAL A 98 -6.19 1.25 19.89
C VAL A 98 -4.83 1.84 19.53
N ARG A 99 -4.14 1.19 18.60
CA ARG A 99 -3.01 1.81 17.90
C ARG A 99 -3.52 2.42 16.61
N TRP A 100 -3.73 3.73 16.62
CA TRP A 100 -4.08 4.51 15.43
C TRP A 100 -2.89 4.58 14.46
N GLY A 101 -3.17 4.66 13.16
CA GLY A 101 -2.16 4.68 12.12
C GLY A 101 -1.68 3.33 11.62
N GLY A 102 -2.13 2.22 12.22
CA GLY A 102 -1.77 0.87 11.82
C GLY A 102 -0.52 0.36 12.54
N ILE A 103 0.51 -0.02 11.78
CA ILE A 103 1.75 -0.62 12.28
C ILE A 103 2.85 0.43 12.55
N ARG A 104 2.80 1.58 11.87
CA ARG A 104 3.74 2.70 11.99
C ARG A 104 3.10 3.83 12.80
N ASP A 105 3.88 4.43 13.69
CA ASP A 105 3.46 5.61 14.45
C ASP A 105 3.46 6.87 13.56
N ASN A 106 2.77 7.92 13.99
CA ASN A 106 2.64 9.19 13.24
C ASN A 106 2.13 8.98 11.80
N SER A 107 1.24 8.01 11.62
CA SER A 107 0.64 7.67 10.33
C SER A 107 -0.88 7.67 10.45
N ILE A 108 -1.58 7.97 9.36
CA ILE A 108 -3.05 7.83 9.26
C ILE A 108 -3.41 6.39 8.93
N ALA A 109 -2.59 5.75 8.11
CA ALA A 109 -2.68 4.35 7.76
C ALA A 109 -1.29 3.79 7.46
N SER A 110 -1.07 2.52 7.75
CA SER A 110 0.17 1.84 7.40
C SER A 110 -0.01 0.33 7.33
N GLY A 111 0.91 -0.32 6.63
CA GLY A 111 0.99 -1.76 6.48
C GLY A 111 2.40 -2.21 6.11
N ILE A 112 2.60 -3.52 6.22
CA ILE A 112 3.84 -4.20 5.82
C ILE A 112 3.40 -5.47 5.11
N THR A 113 3.98 -5.72 3.94
CA THR A 113 3.75 -6.94 3.17
C THR A 113 5.09 -7.54 2.80
N ARG A 114 5.31 -8.80 3.20
CA ARG A 114 6.49 -9.56 2.79
C ARG A 114 6.26 -10.19 1.43
N THR A 115 7.19 -9.99 0.51
CA THR A 115 7.10 -10.46 -0.88
C THR A 115 8.09 -11.57 -1.22
N ALA A 116 9.00 -11.97 -0.32
CA ALA A 116 9.96 -13.06 -0.54
C ALA A 116 10.72 -12.97 -1.88
N ASP A 117 11.18 -11.77 -2.21
CA ASP A 117 11.89 -11.44 -3.46
C ASP A 117 11.06 -11.62 -4.75
N ASN A 118 9.74 -11.73 -4.62
CA ASN A 118 8.82 -11.75 -5.76
C ASN A 118 8.50 -10.33 -6.25
N GLU A 119 9.12 -9.93 -7.35
CA GLU A 119 8.90 -8.61 -7.98
C GLU A 119 7.48 -8.42 -8.50
N PHE A 120 6.76 -9.49 -8.87
CA PHE A 120 5.36 -9.39 -9.26
C PHE A 120 4.46 -9.02 -8.07
N ASN A 121 4.74 -9.54 -6.86
CA ASN A 121 4.01 -9.09 -5.67
C ASN A 121 4.39 -7.67 -5.25
N ALA A 122 5.64 -7.24 -5.46
CA ALA A 122 6.05 -5.85 -5.24
C ALA A 122 5.34 -4.89 -6.21
N TYR A 123 5.22 -5.29 -7.48
CA TYR A 123 4.43 -4.61 -8.50
C TYR A 123 2.97 -4.45 -8.09
N LEU A 124 2.29 -5.55 -7.73
CA LEU A 124 0.87 -5.52 -7.38
C LEU A 124 0.59 -4.61 -6.19
N LEU A 125 1.53 -4.56 -5.24
CA LEU A 125 1.45 -3.66 -4.10
C LEU A 125 1.59 -2.20 -4.54
N CYS A 126 2.56 -1.87 -5.39
CA CYS A 126 2.73 -0.50 -5.88
C CYS A 126 1.55 -0.05 -6.76
N GLU A 127 1.02 -0.92 -7.60
CA GLU A 127 -0.19 -0.68 -8.39
C GLU A 127 -1.41 -0.44 -7.47
N PHE A 128 -1.55 -1.25 -6.42
CA PHE A 128 -2.57 -1.06 -5.39
C PHE A 128 -2.45 0.33 -4.73
N LEU A 129 -1.24 0.75 -4.33
CA LEU A 129 -1.02 2.06 -3.71
C LEU A 129 -1.30 3.21 -4.69
N LEU A 130 -0.96 3.06 -5.96
CA LEU A 130 -1.30 4.04 -6.98
C LEU A 130 -2.82 4.19 -7.12
N LYS A 131 -3.56 3.09 -7.20
CA LYS A 131 -5.03 3.10 -7.22
C LYS A 131 -5.62 3.65 -5.92
N CYS A 132 -4.97 3.44 -4.77
CA CYS A 132 -5.37 4.11 -3.52
C CYS A 132 -5.21 5.63 -3.61
N SER A 133 -4.13 6.12 -4.25
CA SER A 133 -3.87 7.55 -4.40
C SER A 133 -4.88 8.27 -5.29
N THR A 134 -5.53 7.57 -6.24
CA THR A 134 -6.63 8.15 -7.03
C THR A 134 -7.97 8.14 -6.29
N ILE A 135 -8.12 7.25 -5.30
CA ILE A 135 -9.28 7.23 -4.40
C ILE A 135 -9.17 8.35 -3.36
N ALA A 136 -8.02 8.49 -2.70
CA ALA A 136 -7.75 9.49 -1.68
C ALA A 136 -6.76 10.55 -2.21
N ARG A 137 -7.26 11.42 -3.09
CA ARG A 137 -6.46 12.36 -3.89
C ARG A 137 -5.67 13.39 -3.06
N GLU A 138 -6.16 13.70 -1.87
CA GLU A 138 -5.48 14.60 -0.93
C GLU A 138 -4.38 13.89 -0.12
N SER A 139 -4.26 12.57 -0.21
CA SER A 139 -3.27 11.79 0.53
C SER A 139 -2.09 11.34 -0.32
N THR A 140 -0.93 11.34 0.30
CA THR A 140 0.31 10.80 -0.25
C THR A 140 0.61 9.45 0.38
N PHE A 141 0.59 8.40 -0.44
CA PHE A 141 0.98 7.05 -0.01
C PHE A 141 2.47 6.88 -0.23
N CYS A 142 3.22 6.63 0.83
CA CYS A 142 4.64 6.30 0.76
C CYS A 142 4.82 4.79 0.69
N VAL A 143 5.82 4.33 -0.05
CA VAL A 143 6.33 2.96 -0.01
C VAL A 143 7.83 2.98 0.21
N GLU A 144 8.31 2.09 1.08
CA GLU A 144 9.72 1.78 1.29
C GLU A 144 9.91 0.30 0.94
N ASP A 145 10.90 0.00 0.09
CA ASP A 145 11.20 -1.34 -0.38
C ASP A 145 12.59 -1.79 0.09
N GLU A 146 12.66 -2.94 0.75
CA GLU A 146 13.93 -3.54 1.16
C GLU A 146 14.71 -4.17 -0.01
N GLY A 147 14.09 -4.34 -1.17
CA GLY A 147 14.75 -4.85 -2.36
C GLY A 147 14.93 -3.79 -3.43
N ARG A 148 14.71 -4.17 -4.69
CA ARG A 148 15.13 -3.39 -5.86
C ARG A 148 13.98 -3.02 -6.79
N PHE A 149 12.73 -3.24 -6.38
CA PHE A 149 11.58 -2.88 -7.22
C PHE A 149 11.40 -1.38 -7.24
N VAL A 150 11.42 -0.76 -6.05
CA VAL A 150 11.43 0.68 -5.92
C VAL A 150 12.89 1.12 -5.93
N MET A 151 13.36 1.76 -7.00
CA MET A 151 14.69 2.35 -7.08
C MET A 151 14.52 3.86 -7.04
N PRO A 152 14.56 4.49 -5.85
CA PRO A 152 15.71 4.47 -4.93
C PRO A 152 15.48 3.86 -3.52
N GLY A 153 14.59 2.88 -3.41
CA GLY A 153 14.19 2.26 -2.15
C GLY A 153 12.97 2.92 -1.51
N ARG A 154 12.58 4.12 -1.99
CA ARG A 154 11.39 4.83 -1.55
C ARG A 154 10.70 5.55 -2.70
N ALA A 155 9.37 5.52 -2.70
CA ALA A 155 8.55 6.29 -3.63
C ALA A 155 7.26 6.78 -2.95
N MET A 156 6.65 7.81 -3.53
CA MET A 156 5.39 8.39 -3.09
C MET A 156 4.36 8.33 -4.21
N PHE A 157 3.11 8.05 -3.87
CA PHE A 157 1.98 8.02 -4.79
C PHE A 157 0.96 9.07 -4.39
N ARG A 158 0.59 9.94 -5.32
CA ARG A 158 -0.39 11.01 -5.10
C ARG A 158 -1.19 11.26 -6.37
N ASP A 159 -2.52 11.20 -6.25
CA ASP A 159 -3.46 11.42 -7.36
C ASP A 159 -3.11 10.69 -8.67
N GLY A 160 -2.67 9.43 -8.57
CA GLY A 160 -2.32 8.63 -9.74
C GLY A 160 -0.95 8.94 -10.36
N ALA A 161 -0.17 9.82 -9.74
CA ALA A 161 1.22 10.07 -10.07
C ALA A 161 2.18 9.39 -9.08
N ILE A 162 3.37 9.07 -9.57
CA ILE A 162 4.49 8.60 -8.75
C ILE A 162 5.50 9.73 -8.64
N MET A 163 5.91 10.03 -7.41
CA MET A 163 6.86 11.08 -7.07
C MET A 163 8.02 10.49 -6.28
N ILE A 164 9.21 11.02 -6.47
CA ILE A 164 10.42 10.69 -5.71
C ILE A 164 10.98 12.01 -5.17
N ASN A 165 11.35 12.05 -3.89
CA ASN A 165 12.05 13.22 -3.37
C ASN A 165 13.48 13.24 -3.92
N ARG A 166 14.00 14.43 -4.16
CA ARG A 166 15.41 14.62 -4.55
C ARG A 166 16.38 13.96 -3.58
N ASP A 167 16.11 14.05 -2.28
CA ASP A 167 16.93 13.40 -1.23
C ASP A 167 16.94 11.87 -1.33
N ASP A 168 15.84 11.28 -1.83
CA ASP A 168 15.76 9.84 -2.05
C ASP A 168 16.53 9.45 -3.33
N LEU A 169 16.88 10.37 -4.25
CA LEU A 169 17.64 10.05 -5.47
C LEU A 169 19.05 9.51 -5.21
N TYR A 170 19.58 9.56 -4.00
CA TYR A 170 20.90 9.00 -3.69
C TYR A 170 20.82 8.16 -2.40
N PRO A 171 20.36 6.90 -2.48
CA PRO A 171 20.36 6.04 -1.30
C PRO A 171 21.81 5.83 -0.82
N ASP A 172 22.03 5.92 0.48
CA ASP A 172 23.34 5.71 1.11
C ASP A 172 23.95 4.35 0.67
N GLY A 173 24.91 4.38 -0.26
CA GLY A 173 25.90 3.31 -0.46
C GLY A 173 25.60 2.17 -1.43
N GLY A 174 25.02 2.41 -2.61
CA GLY A 174 24.92 1.35 -3.64
C GLY A 174 24.92 1.81 -5.09
N ASP A 175 25.67 1.09 -5.94
CA ASP A 175 25.55 1.16 -7.40
C ASP A 175 24.15 0.70 -7.84
N ILE A 176 23.54 1.45 -8.75
CA ILE A 176 22.28 1.08 -9.39
C ILE A 176 22.55 -0.16 -10.26
N PRO A 177 21.82 -1.28 -10.10
CA PRO A 177 21.92 -2.40 -11.00
C PRO A 177 21.62 -1.93 -12.44
N LEU A 178 22.53 -2.22 -13.38
CA LEU A 178 22.37 -1.88 -14.80
C LEU A 178 21.14 -2.57 -15.43
N ASP A 179 20.70 -3.68 -14.84
CA ASP A 179 19.52 -4.44 -15.27
C ASP A 179 18.32 -4.09 -14.38
N ILE A 180 17.41 -3.25 -14.89
CA ILE A 180 16.14 -2.93 -14.23
C ILE A 180 15.29 -4.21 -14.14
N PRO A 181 14.77 -4.59 -12.96
CA PRO A 181 13.91 -5.76 -12.84
C PRO A 181 12.67 -5.60 -13.73
N GLN A 182 12.51 -6.47 -14.73
CA GLN A 182 11.32 -6.48 -15.57
C GLN A 182 10.22 -7.28 -14.90
N VAL A 183 9.03 -6.69 -14.79
CA VAL A 183 7.85 -7.41 -14.31
C VAL A 183 7.11 -8.02 -15.49
N PHE A 184 7.16 -9.34 -15.59
CA PHE A 184 6.27 -10.09 -16.47
C PHE A 184 4.87 -10.15 -15.85
N SER A 185 3.98 -9.26 -16.28
CA SER A 185 2.55 -9.36 -15.94
C SER A 185 1.83 -10.18 -17.00
N VAL A 186 1.33 -11.36 -16.61
CA VAL A 186 0.45 -12.22 -17.45
C VAL A 186 -1.00 -11.70 -17.45
N VAL A 187 -1.27 -10.59 -16.76
CA VAL A 187 -2.63 -10.10 -16.53
C VAL A 187 -2.98 -9.08 -17.61
N ASN A 188 -4.03 -9.34 -18.40
CA ASN A 188 -4.56 -8.42 -19.41
C ASN A 188 -5.13 -7.16 -18.74
N PRO A 189 -4.45 -6.00 -18.78
CA PRO A 189 -4.85 -4.80 -18.04
C PRO A 189 -6.17 -4.22 -18.56
N ALA A 190 -6.45 -4.36 -19.86
CA ALA A 190 -7.66 -3.84 -20.50
C ALA A 190 -8.95 -4.55 -20.03
N LYS A 191 -8.84 -5.69 -19.35
CA LYS A 191 -9.99 -6.37 -18.72
C LYS A 191 -10.33 -5.82 -17.33
N TYR A 192 -9.47 -5.01 -16.71
CA TYR A 192 -9.53 -4.73 -15.27
C TYR A 192 -9.46 -3.22 -14.96
N ASP A 193 -10.60 -2.56 -15.20
CA ASP A 193 -10.88 -1.12 -15.05
C ASP A 193 -10.08 -0.20 -15.99
N GLU A 194 -10.70 0.91 -16.40
CA GLU A 194 -10.06 1.99 -17.15
C GLU A 194 -8.89 2.56 -16.31
N HIS A 195 -7.73 1.94 -16.44
CA HIS A 195 -6.53 2.28 -15.68
C HIS A 195 -6.25 3.79 -15.85
N PRO A 196 -6.10 4.55 -14.75
CA PRO A 196 -5.61 5.92 -14.85
C PRO A 196 -4.25 5.90 -15.52
N ARG A 197 -3.99 6.89 -16.40
CA ARG A 197 -2.69 7.02 -17.06
C ARG A 197 -1.60 7.16 -15.99
N PHE A 198 -0.57 6.34 -16.08
CA PHE A 198 0.58 6.41 -15.20
C PHE A 198 1.42 7.62 -15.60
N GLU A 199 1.50 8.62 -14.73
CA GLU A 199 2.38 9.77 -14.88
C GLU A 199 3.48 9.68 -13.81
N GLN A 200 4.75 9.69 -14.25
CA GLN A 200 5.92 9.75 -13.36
C GLN A 200 6.46 11.17 -13.39
N SER A 201 6.70 11.76 -12.23
CA SER A 201 7.31 13.08 -12.11
C SER A 201 8.38 13.09 -11.01
N VAL A 202 9.38 13.96 -11.20
CA VAL A 202 10.38 14.29 -10.18
C VAL A 202 10.10 15.73 -9.75
N GLU A 203 10.14 15.98 -8.45
CA GLU A 203 9.96 17.33 -7.89
C GLU A 203 11.11 18.23 -8.35
N ASP A 204 10.77 19.47 -8.74
CA ASP A 204 11.73 20.47 -9.24
C ASP A 204 12.67 19.95 -10.34
N PHE A 205 12.14 19.12 -11.26
CA PHE A 205 12.92 18.51 -12.35
C PHE A 205 13.73 19.52 -13.19
N ASP A 206 13.18 20.73 -13.40
CA ASP A 206 13.83 21.79 -14.16
C ASP A 206 15.05 22.41 -13.45
N ASP A 207 15.19 22.18 -12.14
CA ASP A 207 16.26 22.71 -11.28
C ASP A 207 17.34 21.64 -10.95
N LEU A 208 17.31 20.49 -11.64
CA LEU A 208 18.30 19.42 -11.49
C LEU A 208 19.60 19.76 -12.25
N ASP A 209 20.75 19.43 -11.67
CA ASP A 209 22.05 19.53 -12.35
C ASP A 209 22.32 18.36 -13.32
N ASP A 210 23.41 18.42 -14.08
CA ASP A 210 23.74 17.40 -15.09
C ASP A 210 23.94 16.00 -14.49
N ASP A 211 24.46 15.89 -13.25
CA ASP A 211 24.68 14.63 -12.55
C ASP A 211 23.35 14.06 -12.02
N GLU A 212 22.45 14.93 -11.56
CA GLU A 212 21.09 14.60 -11.12
C GLU A 212 20.19 14.21 -12.29
N LEU A 213 20.25 14.93 -13.41
CA LEU A 213 19.58 14.57 -14.65
C LEU A 213 20.07 13.22 -15.16
N HIS A 214 21.38 12.96 -15.08
CA HIS A 214 21.95 11.67 -15.41
C HIS A 214 21.41 10.57 -14.48
N ALA A 215 21.39 10.80 -13.17
CA ALA A 215 20.85 9.88 -12.18
C ALA A 215 19.36 9.59 -12.41
N VAL A 216 18.55 10.62 -12.67
CA VAL A 216 17.12 10.49 -13.00
C VAL A 216 16.94 9.68 -14.29
N SER A 217 17.75 9.93 -15.32
CA SER A 217 17.67 9.20 -16.60
C SER A 217 18.02 7.71 -16.46
N GLN A 218 19.01 7.36 -15.63
CA GLN A 218 19.33 5.97 -15.31
C GLN A 218 18.29 5.32 -14.40
N LYS A 219 17.58 6.12 -13.60
CA LYS A 219 16.53 5.67 -12.67
C LYS A 219 15.13 5.72 -13.23
N PHE A 220 14.92 6.16 -14.48
CA PHE A 220 13.61 6.31 -15.14
C PHE A 220 12.91 4.97 -15.50
N GLY A 221 13.15 3.94 -14.67
CA GLY A 221 12.38 2.71 -14.46
C GLY A 221 12.16 2.48 -12.95
N VAL A 222 11.84 3.57 -12.24
CA VAL A 222 11.77 3.76 -10.77
C VAL A 222 10.99 2.66 -10.05
N LEU A 223 9.99 2.16 -10.76
CA LEU A 223 9.34 0.91 -10.50
C LEU A 223 9.52 0.14 -11.82
N GLY A 224 9.81 -1.16 -11.79
CA GLY A 224 10.13 -2.00 -12.98
C GLY A 224 9.06 -2.11 -14.09
N PHE A 225 8.15 -1.14 -14.20
CA PHE A 225 7.28 -0.87 -15.33
C PHE A 225 8.14 -0.34 -16.49
N ALA A 226 8.44 -1.19 -17.46
CA ALA A 226 8.97 -0.71 -18.73
C ALA A 226 7.99 0.30 -19.38
N PRO A 227 8.47 1.29 -20.16
CA PRO A 227 7.66 2.36 -20.76
C PRO A 227 6.58 1.91 -21.76
N ASN A 228 6.45 0.61 -21.99
CA ASN A 228 5.26 -0.01 -22.55
C ASN A 228 5.08 -1.36 -21.85
N TYR A 229 3.84 -1.71 -21.51
CA TYR A 229 3.45 -3.12 -21.33
C TYR A 229 4.09 -3.91 -22.46
N ASP A 230 4.99 -4.82 -22.12
CA ASP A 230 5.96 -5.42 -23.02
C ASP A 230 5.29 -6.05 -24.26
N SER A 231 5.18 -5.26 -25.32
CA SER A 231 4.65 -5.67 -26.63
C SER A 231 5.67 -6.48 -27.43
N ALA A 232 6.86 -6.76 -26.87
CA ALA A 232 7.92 -7.44 -27.59
C ALA A 232 7.94 -8.96 -27.34
N TRP A 233 7.43 -9.47 -26.20
CA TRP A 233 7.64 -10.89 -25.84
C TRP A 233 6.45 -11.65 -25.20
N GLY A 234 5.22 -11.21 -25.43
CA GLY A 234 4.06 -12.11 -25.53
C GLY A 234 3.22 -12.34 -24.28
N ASP A 235 2.00 -11.78 -24.30
CA ASP A 235 0.75 -12.54 -24.17
C ASP A 235 -0.39 -11.71 -24.79
N ASN A 236 -0.63 -11.91 -26.09
CA ASN A 236 -1.75 -11.25 -26.80
C ASN A 236 -3.11 -11.90 -26.48
N GLU A 237 -3.17 -12.95 -25.65
CA GLU A 237 -4.40 -13.75 -25.45
C GLU A 237 -4.94 -13.74 -24.01
N GLY A 238 -4.18 -13.23 -23.03
CA GLY A 238 -4.72 -12.89 -21.71
C GLY A 238 -5.32 -14.08 -20.98
N LEU A 239 -4.46 -15.06 -20.67
CA LEU A 239 -4.83 -16.25 -19.92
C LEU A 239 -5.06 -15.93 -18.43
N ASN A 240 -6.20 -16.41 -17.92
CA ASN A 240 -6.60 -16.27 -16.53
C ASN A 240 -5.77 -17.23 -15.64
N LEU A 241 -5.13 -16.70 -14.59
CA LEU A 241 -4.35 -17.48 -13.61
C LEU A 241 -5.18 -18.54 -12.85
N GLN A 242 -6.52 -18.52 -12.96
CA GLN A 242 -7.41 -19.56 -12.42
C GLN A 242 -7.60 -20.78 -13.32
N GLN A 243 -7.00 -20.81 -14.52
CA GLN A 243 -7.03 -21.98 -15.40
C GLN A 243 -5.76 -22.84 -15.21
N ARG A 244 -5.74 -23.63 -14.14
CA ARG A 244 -4.96 -24.87 -14.04
C ARG A 244 -5.77 -25.96 -13.37
#